data_AF-A0A3D0SN96-F1
#
_entry.id   AF-A0A3D0SN96-F1
#
_cell.length_a   1.000
_cell.length_b   1.000
_cell.length_c   1.000
_cell.angle_alpha   90.00
_cell.angle_beta   90.00
_cell.angle_gamma   90.00
#
_symmetry.space_group_name_H-M   'P 1'
#
loop_
_entity.id
_entity.type
_entity.pdbx_description
1 polymer ?
#
loop_
_entity_poly.entity_id
_entity_poly.type
_entity_poly.pdbx_seq_one_letter_code
_entity_poly.pdbx_strand_id
1 'polypeptide(L)'
;MTLPRQDDGFQVTELRRAAFSFESLMQRFEDAITQNAAEVKDLIEEITSGELTNLLKNRFDRGWGNRFERQALRFVPVFMAAGGKKEDALDHLLATRILRRGSVTQRYDIKVKDLATLEQSIENVWKGWKSVPRRSRELLSEDRQRKEREQGA
;
A
#
# COMPACT_ATOMS: atom_id res chain seq x y z
N MET A 1 11.02 -0.69 -45.75
CA MET A 1 10.17 0.44 -45.32
C MET A 1 10.79 1.03 -44.07
N THR A 2 11.22 2.29 -44.11
CA THR A 2 11.72 3.03 -42.95
C THR A 2 10.54 3.73 -42.26
N LEU A 3 10.47 3.63 -40.93
CA LEU A 3 9.45 4.30 -40.12
C LEU A 3 9.45 5.82 -40.36
N PRO A 4 8.28 6.48 -40.41
CA PRO A 4 8.21 7.93 -40.53
C PRO A 4 8.83 8.58 -39.28
N ARG A 5 9.74 9.54 -39.50
CA ARG A 5 10.24 10.39 -38.42
C ARG A 5 9.12 11.33 -37.98
N GLN A 6 8.70 11.23 -36.74
CA GLN A 6 7.90 12.27 -36.10
C GLN A 6 8.84 13.43 -35.76
N ASP A 7 8.98 14.37 -36.69
CA ASP A 7 9.69 15.64 -36.49
C ASP A 7 8.77 16.70 -35.83
N ASP A 8 7.88 16.28 -34.93
CA ASP A 8 7.06 17.20 -34.14
C ASP A 8 7.93 17.83 -33.04
N GLY A 9 8.51 18.99 -33.35
CA GLY A 9 9.27 19.78 -32.39
C GLY A 9 8.37 20.23 -31.23
N PHE A 10 8.69 19.79 -30.02
CA PHE A 10 8.03 20.30 -28.82
C PHE A 10 8.65 21.62 -28.40
N GLN A 11 7.84 22.58 -27.94
CA GLN A 11 8.37 23.80 -27.35
C GLN A 11 8.92 23.50 -25.96
N VAL A 12 10.24 23.63 -25.81
CA VAL A 12 10.90 23.56 -24.50
C VAL A 12 10.45 24.76 -23.69
N THR A 13 9.55 24.54 -22.74
CA THR A 13 9.15 25.60 -21.81
C THR A 13 10.20 25.69 -20.70
N GLU A 14 10.81 26.86 -20.51
CA GLU A 14 11.72 27.09 -19.39
C GLU A 14 10.95 27.03 -18.07
N LEU A 15 11.12 25.92 -17.35
CA LEU A 15 10.62 25.77 -15.99
C LEU A 15 11.45 26.66 -15.06
N ARG A 16 10.81 27.61 -14.38
CA ARG A 16 11.45 28.40 -13.34
C ARG A 16 11.94 27.46 -12.24
N ARG A 17 13.20 27.61 -11.82
CA ARG A 17 13.74 26.89 -10.67
C ARG A 17 12.96 27.30 -9.42
N ALA A 18 12.16 26.38 -8.88
CA ALA A 18 11.52 26.53 -7.58
C ALA A 18 12.49 26.04 -6.50
N ALA A 19 12.68 26.85 -5.46
CA ALA A 19 13.38 26.44 -4.25
C ALA A 19 12.38 26.47 -3.09
N PHE A 20 12.33 25.41 -2.31
CA PHE A 20 11.51 25.32 -1.11
C PHE A 20 12.45 25.28 0.10
N SER A 21 12.18 26.10 1.12
CA SER A 21 12.91 25.97 2.38
C SER A 21 12.51 24.67 3.07
N PHE A 22 13.48 24.04 3.74
CA PHE A 22 13.23 22.84 4.53
C PHE A 22 12.10 23.06 5.55
N GLU A 23 12.12 24.20 6.23
CA GLU A 23 11.10 24.59 7.21
C GLU A 23 9.71 24.70 6.58
N SER A 24 9.59 25.35 5.41
CA SER A 24 8.31 25.48 4.71
C SER A 24 7.76 24.11 4.29
N LEU A 25 8.62 23.19 3.85
CA LEU A 25 8.21 21.83 3.49
C LEU A 25 7.76 21.04 4.71
N MET A 26 8.52 21.10 5.80
CA MET A 26 8.18 20.42 7.04
C MET A 26 6.86 20.91 7.63
N GLN A 27 6.63 22.23 7.63
CA GLN A 27 5.37 22.81 8.08
C GLN A 27 4.18 22.25 7.28
N ARG A 28 4.30 22.16 5.95
CA ARG A 28 3.24 21.58 5.09
C ARG A 28 2.94 20.12 5.42
N PHE A 29 3.96 19.34 5.79
CA PHE A 29 3.73 17.95 6.20
C PHE A 29 3.02 17.87 7.55
N GLU A 30 3.43 18.67 8.53
CA GLU A 30 2.78 18.69 9.85
C GLU A 30 1.34 19.21 9.77
N ASP A 31 1.08 20.22 8.91
CA ASP A 31 -0.27 20.71 8.63
C ASP A 31 -1.13 19.59 8.02
N ALA A 32 -0.61 18.87 7.03
CA ALA A 32 -1.31 17.75 6.41
C ALA A 32 -1.61 16.61 7.40
N ILE A 33 -0.64 16.28 8.27
CA ILE A 33 -0.79 15.29 9.34
C ILE A 33 -1.91 15.71 10.29
N THR A 34 -1.90 16.97 10.74
CA THR A 34 -2.87 17.48 11.72
C THR A 34 -4.28 17.53 11.14
N GLN A 35 -4.43 18.01 9.90
CA GLN A 35 -5.73 18.14 9.23
C GLN A 35 -6.41 16.79 9.00
N ASN A 36 -5.66 15.75 8.64
CA ASN A 36 -6.20 14.44 8.29
C ASN A 36 -6.07 13.40 9.42
N ALA A 37 -5.62 13.80 10.62
CA ALA A 37 -5.28 12.87 11.70
C ALA A 37 -6.45 11.99 12.15
N ALA A 38 -7.65 12.57 12.27
CA ALA A 38 -8.84 11.84 12.73
C ALA A 38 -9.25 10.77 11.71
N GLU A 39 -9.39 11.15 10.44
CA GLU A 39 -9.76 10.23 9.36
C GLU A 39 -8.76 9.08 9.21
N VAL A 40 -7.46 9.36 9.37
CA VAL A 40 -6.43 8.32 9.30
C VAL A 40 -6.47 7.39 10.51
N LYS A 41 -6.79 7.90 11.71
CA LYS A 41 -6.96 7.06 12.90
C LYS A 41 -8.14 6.11 12.73
N ASP A 42 -9.29 6.61 12.29
CA ASP A 42 -10.48 5.80 12.05
C ASP A 42 -10.19 4.71 11.01
N LEU A 43 -9.48 5.06 9.93
CA LEU A 43 -9.05 4.11 8.89
C LEU A 43 -8.14 3.00 9.45
N ILE A 44 -7.20 3.36 10.33
CA ILE A 44 -6.32 2.38 11.00
C ILE A 44 -7.14 1.50 11.95
N GLU A 45 -8.06 2.06 12.72
CA GLU A 45 -8.90 1.30 13.63
C GLU A 45 -9.79 0.30 12.88
N GLU A 46 -10.36 0.71 11.75
CA GLU A 46 -11.19 -0.16 10.90
C GLU A 46 -10.40 -1.37 10.37
N ILE A 47 -9.19 -1.17 9.84
CA ILE A 47 -8.38 -2.29 9.32
C ILE A 47 -7.82 -3.17 10.45
N THR A 48 -7.57 -2.61 11.63
CA THR A 48 -6.93 -3.32 12.75
C THR A 48 -7.92 -4.01 13.69
N SER A 49 -9.21 -3.66 13.68
CA SER A 49 -10.24 -4.30 14.50
C SER A 49 -10.89 -5.53 13.84
N GLY A 50 -10.71 -5.70 12.52
CA GLY A 50 -11.43 -6.70 11.73
C GLY A 50 -10.82 -8.12 11.69
N GLU A 51 -11.47 -8.98 10.90
CA GLU A 51 -11.07 -10.38 10.67
C GLU A 51 -9.64 -10.51 10.12
N LEU A 52 -9.18 -9.50 9.38
CA LEU A 52 -7.82 -9.45 8.83
C LEU A 52 -6.76 -9.55 9.93
N THR A 53 -6.97 -8.89 11.07
CA THR A 53 -6.06 -8.95 12.21
C THR A 53 -5.97 -10.35 12.80
N ASN A 54 -7.12 -11.00 12.97
CA ASN A 54 -7.18 -12.37 13.50
C ASN A 54 -6.51 -13.35 12.56
N LEU A 55 -6.72 -13.19 11.24
CA LEU A 55 -6.09 -14.01 10.23
C LEU A 55 -4.57 -13.84 10.21
N LEU A 56 -4.07 -12.60 10.22
CA LEU A 56 -2.63 -12.30 10.27
C LEU A 56 -1.99 -12.92 11.53
N LYS A 57 -2.64 -12.79 12.69
CA LYS A 57 -2.12 -13.33 13.95
C LYS A 57 -2.13 -14.86 13.97
N ASN A 58 -3.24 -15.48 13.62
CA ASN A 58 -3.44 -16.93 13.79
C ASN A 58 -2.77 -17.77 12.70
N ARG A 59 -2.69 -17.26 11.46
CA ARG A 59 -2.13 -18.01 10.32
C ARG A 59 -0.71 -17.61 9.97
N PHE A 60 -0.33 -16.37 10.22
CA PHE A 60 0.96 -15.83 9.81
C PHE A 60 1.85 -15.43 10.99
N ASP A 61 1.37 -15.53 12.24
CA ASP A 61 2.08 -15.05 13.44
C ASP A 61 2.56 -13.59 13.27
N ARG A 62 1.69 -12.77 12.66
CA ARG A 62 1.94 -11.36 12.38
C ARG A 62 0.88 -10.49 13.03
N GLY A 63 1.33 -9.43 13.67
CA GLY A 63 0.49 -8.30 14.04
C GLY A 63 0.87 -7.06 13.24
N TRP A 64 0.03 -6.03 13.34
CA TRP A 64 0.29 -4.71 12.76
C TRP A 64 1.56 -4.07 13.33
N GLY A 65 1.73 -4.18 14.65
CA GLY A 65 2.85 -3.62 15.39
C GLY A 65 2.87 -2.08 15.38
N ASN A 66 3.56 -1.49 16.37
CA ASN A 66 3.60 -0.03 16.53
C ASN A 66 4.23 0.70 15.33
N ARG A 67 5.00 -0.01 14.50
CA ARG A 67 5.62 0.56 13.31
C ARG A 67 4.60 0.85 12.21
N PHE A 68 3.62 -0.03 12.01
CA PHE A 68 2.63 0.15 10.95
C PHE A 68 1.79 1.40 11.24
N GLU A 69 1.23 1.48 12.44
CA GLU A 69 0.42 2.61 12.90
C GLU A 69 1.20 3.94 12.83
N ARG A 70 2.41 4.00 13.40
CA ARG A 70 3.24 5.23 13.36
C ARG A 70 3.54 5.70 11.94
N GLN A 71 3.68 4.76 11.00
CA GLN A 71 3.94 5.13 9.61
C GLN A 71 2.67 5.53 8.88
N ALA A 72 1.55 4.86 9.14
CA ALA A 72 0.25 5.24 8.59
C ALA A 72 -0.14 6.66 9.02
N LEU A 73 0.03 6.99 10.30
CA LEU A 73 -0.24 8.32 10.86
C LEU A 73 0.61 9.46 10.26
N ARG A 74 1.72 9.15 9.58
CA ARG A 74 2.59 10.16 8.95
C ARG A 74 2.49 10.16 7.42
N PHE A 75 2.35 8.98 6.82
CA PHE A 75 2.39 8.81 5.37
C PHE A 75 1.02 9.04 4.71
N VAL A 76 -0.03 8.39 5.20
CA VAL A 76 -1.39 8.48 4.64
C VAL A 76 -1.90 9.93 4.59
N PRO A 77 -1.79 10.75 5.66
CA PRO A 77 -2.35 12.11 5.62
C PRO A 77 -1.62 13.01 4.61
N VAL A 78 -0.30 12.85 4.46
CA VAL A 78 0.48 13.59 3.47
C VAL A 78 0.13 13.13 2.05
N PHE A 79 -0.10 11.83 1.84
CA PHE A 79 -0.53 11.30 0.55
C PHE A 79 -1.91 11.84 0.14
N MET A 80 -2.83 11.96 1.10
CA MET A 80 -4.14 12.59 0.88
C MET A 80 -4.01 14.07 0.52
N ALA A 81 -3.19 14.82 1.24
CA ALA A 81 -2.94 16.23 0.95
C ALA A 81 -2.29 16.45 -0.43
N ALA A 82 -1.58 15.46 -0.95
CA ALA A 82 -1.05 15.46 -2.32
C ALA A 82 -2.09 15.09 -3.40
N GLY A 83 -3.36 14.90 -3.02
CA GLY A 83 -4.47 14.54 -3.92
C GLY A 83 -4.68 13.04 -4.10
N GLY A 84 -3.97 12.21 -3.34
CA GLY A 84 -4.12 10.76 -3.36
C GLY A 84 -5.30 10.25 -2.52
N LYS A 85 -5.70 9.01 -2.75
CA LYS A 85 -6.73 8.35 -1.94
C LYS A 85 -6.10 7.63 -0.74
N LYS A 86 -6.80 7.64 0.40
CA LYS A 86 -6.32 7.02 1.64
C LYS A 86 -6.18 5.50 1.53
N GLU A 87 -7.06 4.86 0.77
CA GLU A 87 -7.08 3.41 0.53
C GLU A 87 -5.84 2.96 -0.27
N ASP A 88 -5.39 3.79 -1.22
CA ASP A 88 -4.20 3.54 -2.03
C ASP A 88 -2.92 3.68 -1.20
N ALA A 89 -2.87 4.69 -0.32
CA ALA A 89 -1.76 4.89 0.62
C ALA A 89 -1.66 3.72 1.60
N LEU A 90 -2.79 3.26 2.12
CA LEU A 90 -2.84 2.12 3.04
C LEU A 90 -2.45 0.82 2.35
N ASP A 91 -2.88 0.60 1.10
CA ASP A 91 -2.49 -0.59 0.31
C ASP A 91 -0.97 -0.60 0.09
N HIS A 92 -0.39 0.56 -0.20
CA HIS A 92 1.06 0.69 -0.29
C HIS A 92 1.79 0.33 1.00
N LEU A 93 1.30 0.79 2.16
CA LEU A 93 1.89 0.44 3.46
C LEU A 93 1.72 -1.04 3.78
N LEU A 94 0.55 -1.61 3.51
CA LEU A 94 0.28 -3.02 3.73
C LEU A 94 1.24 -3.90 2.91
N ALA A 95 1.36 -3.60 1.62
CA ALA A 95 2.27 -4.27 0.69
C ALA A 95 3.74 -4.21 1.14
N THR A 96 4.20 -3.05 1.61
CA THR A 96 5.62 -2.83 1.93
C THR A 96 6.01 -3.21 3.34
N ARG A 97 5.06 -3.26 4.29
CA ARG A 97 5.36 -3.51 5.71
C ARG A 97 4.91 -4.86 6.21
N ILE A 98 3.72 -5.30 5.81
CA ILE A 98 3.11 -6.54 6.28
C ILE A 98 3.36 -7.66 5.27
N LEU A 99 3.04 -7.42 4.00
CA LEU A 99 3.11 -8.41 2.91
C LEU A 99 4.46 -8.47 2.19
N ARG A 100 5.51 -7.85 2.76
CA ARG A 100 6.83 -7.86 2.13
C ARG A 100 7.35 -9.29 1.93
N ARG A 101 8.20 -9.46 0.91
CA ARG A 101 8.94 -10.71 0.63
C ARG A 101 9.60 -11.24 1.92
N GLY A 102 9.35 -12.51 2.23
CA GLY A 102 9.84 -13.21 3.43
C GLY A 102 9.04 -12.97 4.72
N SER A 103 8.02 -12.10 4.73
CA SER A 103 7.20 -11.83 5.93
C SER A 103 5.97 -12.72 6.00
N VAL A 104 5.15 -12.62 4.94
CA VAL A 104 3.91 -13.37 4.71
C VAL A 104 4.10 -14.19 3.44
N THR A 105 4.60 -13.54 2.39
CA THR A 105 5.00 -14.18 1.14
C THR A 105 6.31 -14.95 1.30
N GLN A 106 6.49 -16.07 0.60
CA GLN A 106 7.70 -16.92 0.58
C GLN A 106 8.02 -17.74 1.84
N ARG A 107 7.10 -17.89 2.80
CA ARG A 107 7.32 -18.89 3.86
C ARG A 107 6.94 -20.28 3.38
N TYR A 108 7.72 -21.28 3.79
CA TYR A 108 7.52 -22.68 3.37
C TYR A 108 6.34 -23.36 4.08
N ASP A 109 5.98 -22.90 5.27
CA ASP A 109 4.91 -23.46 6.10
C ASP A 109 3.49 -22.98 5.71
N ILE A 110 3.39 -21.98 4.82
CA ILE A 110 2.13 -21.39 4.40
C ILE A 110 1.59 -22.10 3.16
N LYS A 111 0.31 -22.49 3.20
CA LYS A 111 -0.36 -23.16 2.06
C LYS A 111 -0.97 -22.13 1.11
N VAL A 112 -1.15 -22.54 -0.15
CA VAL A 112 -1.87 -21.77 -1.19
C VAL A 112 -3.25 -21.31 -0.69
N LYS A 113 -3.96 -22.15 0.07
CA LYS A 113 -5.27 -21.82 0.67
C LYS A 113 -5.20 -20.68 1.68
N ASP A 114 -4.13 -20.60 2.49
CA ASP A 114 -3.97 -19.55 3.48
C ASP A 114 -3.73 -18.20 2.79
N LEU A 115 -2.93 -18.19 1.71
CA LEU A 115 -2.71 -17.01 0.86
C LEU A 115 -4.00 -16.54 0.19
N ALA A 116 -4.81 -17.46 -0.36
CA ALA A 116 -6.10 -17.12 -0.95
C ALA A 116 -7.10 -16.55 0.08
N THR A 117 -7.09 -17.07 1.30
CA THR A 117 -7.94 -16.56 2.39
C THR A 117 -7.50 -15.15 2.81
N LEU A 118 -6.19 -14.90 2.89
CA LEU A 118 -5.63 -13.58 3.17
C LEU A 118 -6.00 -12.57 2.07
N GLU A 119 -5.84 -12.96 0.80
CA GLU A 119 -6.20 -12.13 -0.37
C GLU A 119 -7.68 -11.73 -0.31
N GLN A 120 -8.57 -12.70 -0.07
CA GLN A 120 -10.01 -12.43 0.02
C GLN A 120 -10.36 -11.51 1.20
N SER A 121 -9.72 -11.70 2.35
CA SER A 121 -9.93 -10.86 3.53
C SER A 121 -9.52 -9.41 3.27
N ILE A 122 -8.37 -9.19 2.62
CA ILE A 122 -7.91 -7.85 2.23
C ILE A 122 -8.86 -7.23 1.19
N GLU A 123 -9.28 -7.98 0.17
CA GLU A 123 -10.25 -7.47 -0.81
C GLU A 123 -11.58 -7.07 -0.17
N ASN A 124 -12.05 -7.80 0.85
CA ASN A 124 -13.31 -7.49 1.52
C ASN A 124 -13.24 -6.16 2.28
N VAL A 125 -12.12 -5.88 2.95
CA VAL A 125 -11.90 -4.58 3.61
C VAL A 125 -11.96 -3.44 2.58
N TRP A 126 -11.25 -3.57 1.46
CA TRP A 126 -11.24 -2.54 0.42
C TRP A 126 -12.58 -2.39 -0.33
N LYS A 127 -13.35 -3.47 -0.47
CA LYS A 127 -14.73 -3.41 -0.99
C LYS A 127 -15.62 -2.54 -0.10
N GLY A 128 -15.43 -2.57 1.22
CA GLY A 128 -16.11 -1.68 2.16
C GLY A 128 -15.88 -0.19 1.83
N TRP A 129 -14.66 0.13 1.38
CA TRP A 129 -14.27 1.47 0.93
C TRP A 129 -14.53 1.74 -0.55
N LYS A 130 -15.22 0.84 -1.26
CA LYS A 130 -15.46 0.92 -2.71
C LYS A 130 -14.16 1.10 -3.51
N SER A 131 -13.08 0.49 -3.03
CA SER A 131 -11.73 0.56 -3.60
C SER A 131 -11.16 -0.83 -3.86
N VAL A 132 -9.93 -0.92 -4.38
CA VAL A 132 -9.25 -2.19 -4.71
C VAL A 132 -7.78 -2.12 -4.24
N PRO A 133 -7.29 -3.13 -3.48
CA PRO A 133 -5.91 -3.16 -2.97
C PRO A 133 -4.97 -3.70 -4.05
N ARG A 134 -4.68 -2.89 -5.06
CA ARG A 134 -3.99 -3.32 -6.28
C ARG A 134 -2.63 -3.96 -5.99
N ARG A 135 -1.83 -3.33 -5.14
CA ARG A 135 -0.45 -3.75 -4.87
C ARG A 135 -0.41 -4.98 -3.97
N SER A 136 -1.26 -5.04 -2.95
CA SER A 136 -1.36 -6.22 -2.09
C SER A 136 -1.88 -7.43 -2.87
N ARG A 137 -2.87 -7.23 -3.74
CA ARG A 137 -3.41 -8.29 -4.62
C ARG A 137 -2.34 -8.82 -5.57
N GLU A 138 -1.61 -7.94 -6.24
CA GLU A 138 -0.52 -8.33 -7.14
C GLU A 138 0.52 -9.20 -6.40
N LEU A 139 1.01 -8.74 -5.24
CA LEU A 139 1.98 -9.49 -4.43
C LEU A 139 1.48 -10.87 -4.01
N LEU A 140 0.24 -10.98 -3.55
CA LEU A 140 -0.33 -12.26 -3.13
C LEU A 140 -0.57 -13.20 -4.32
N SER A 141 -1.00 -12.66 -5.45
CA SER A 141 -1.20 -13.44 -6.67
C SER A 141 0.11 -14.03 -7.22
N GLU A 142 1.19 -13.25 -7.22
CA GLU A 142 2.53 -13.72 -7.60
C GLU A 142 3.04 -14.83 -6.68
N ASP A 143 2.83 -14.68 -5.37
CA ASP A 143 3.27 -15.66 -4.38
C ASP A 143 2.45 -16.96 -4.48
N ARG A 144 1.15 -16.84 -4.72
CA ARG A 144 0.25 -17.98 -4.94
C ARG A 144 0.67 -18.79 -6.16
N GLN A 145 0.87 -18.13 -7.31
CA GLN A 145 1.33 -18.79 -8.54
C GLN A 145 2.68 -19.48 -8.36
N ARG A 146 3.60 -18.88 -7.61
CA ARG A 146 4.89 -19.50 -7.28
C ARG A 146 4.70 -20.77 -6.45
N LYS A 147 3.88 -20.72 -5.41
CA LYS A 147 3.60 -21.87 -4.55
C LYS A 147 2.89 -23.00 -5.28
N GLU A 148 1.98 -22.69 -6.21
CA GLU A 148 1.34 -23.69 -7.08
C GLU A 148 2.36 -24.42 -7.95
N ARG A 149 3.39 -23.73 -8.47
CA ARG A 149 4.49 -24.36 -9.22
C ARG A 149 5.39 -25.22 -8.34
N GLU A 150 5.64 -24.82 -7.10
CA GLU A 150 6.44 -25.59 -6.13
C GLU A 150 5.71 -26.86 -5.63
N GLN A 151 4.37 -26.84 -5.55
CA GLN A 151 3.55 -27.96 -5.06
C GLN A 151 3.09 -28.91 -6.17
N GLY A 152 3.12 -28.47 -7.43
CA GLY A 152 2.82 -29.27 -8.62
C GLY A 152 4.03 -29.90 -9.31
N ALA A 153 5.23 -29.72 -8.76
CA ALA A 153 6.49 -30.35 -9.19
C ALA A 153 6.89 -31.45 -8.21
#